data_AF-T1AE79-F1
#
_entry.id   AF-T1AE79-F1
#
_cell.length_a   1.000
_cell.length_b   1.000
_cell.length_c   1.000
_cell.angle_alpha   90.00
_cell.angle_beta   90.00
_cell.angle_gamma   90.00
#
_symmetry.space_group_name_H-M   'P 1'
#
loop_
_entity.id
_entity.type
_entity.pdbx_description
1 polymer ?
#
loop_
_entity_poly.entity_id
_entity_poly.type
_entity_poly.pdbx_seq_one_letter_code
_entity_poly.pdbx_strand_id
1 'polypeptide(L)'
;SPDAYDCLPGEAAESVALRRLDALRALLERHAHEVCALIIEPLVQCAGGMRMYHARYLGGLRALCDQFDVHLIADEIAVGFGRTGTLFACEQAPPLHASAAPGITPDFMCLSKGLTGGFMPLAAVLTTQCVYDAFYAEYNAGKAFLHSHSYAGNPLACRAALATLDIFR
;
A
#
# COMPACT_ATOMS: atom_id res chain seq x y z
N SER A 1 -8.19 -10.65 -9.50
CA SER A 1 -7.61 -10.57 -8.15
C SER A 1 -6.50 -11.62 -8.01
N PRO A 2 -5.43 -11.38 -7.24
CA PRO A 2 -4.44 -12.39 -6.84
C PRO A 2 -4.94 -13.41 -5.79
N ASP A 3 -6.24 -13.39 -5.47
CA ASP A 3 -6.91 -14.25 -4.47
C ASP A 3 -6.54 -15.74 -4.59
N ALA A 4 -5.97 -16.29 -3.52
CA ALA A 4 -5.61 -17.70 -3.40
C ALA A 4 -6.85 -18.64 -3.38
N TYR A 5 -8.05 -18.10 -3.16
CA TYR A 5 -9.28 -18.87 -3.32
C TYR A 5 -9.48 -19.37 -4.77
N ASP A 6 -8.89 -18.68 -5.76
CA ASP A 6 -8.95 -19.08 -7.18
C ASP A 6 -7.97 -20.23 -7.52
N CYS A 7 -7.28 -20.83 -6.54
CA CYS A 7 -6.39 -21.97 -6.76
C CYS A 7 -7.13 -23.15 -7.39
N LEU A 8 -6.58 -23.68 -8.48
CA LEU A 8 -6.99 -24.97 -9.02
C LEU A 8 -6.56 -26.12 -8.08
N PRO A 9 -7.19 -27.31 -8.17
CA PRO A 9 -6.75 -28.47 -7.40
C PRO A 9 -5.26 -28.76 -7.60
N GLY A 10 -4.48 -28.69 -6.52
CA GLY A 10 -3.02 -28.89 -6.53
C GLY A 10 -2.19 -27.66 -6.89
N GLU A 11 -2.81 -26.52 -7.19
CA GLU A 11 -2.11 -25.25 -7.45
C GLU A 11 -1.71 -24.57 -6.13
N ALA A 12 -0.46 -24.11 -6.04
CA ALA A 12 0.00 -23.29 -4.92
C ALA A 12 -0.51 -21.85 -5.07
N ALA A 13 -0.81 -21.18 -3.95
CA ALA A 13 -1.22 -19.77 -3.95
C ALA A 13 -0.21 -18.83 -4.64
N GLU A 14 1.09 -19.18 -4.56
CA GLU A 14 2.16 -18.48 -5.26
C GLU A 14 2.00 -18.51 -6.78
N SER A 15 1.56 -19.65 -7.35
CA SER A 15 1.31 -19.78 -8.79
C SER A 15 0.16 -18.89 -9.26
N VAL A 16 -0.90 -18.75 -8.45
CA VAL A 16 -1.99 -17.80 -8.73
C VAL A 16 -1.46 -16.38 -8.75
N ALA A 17 -0.64 -15.99 -7.75
CA ALA A 17 -0.03 -14.67 -7.70
C ALA A 17 0.81 -14.38 -8.97
N LEU A 18 1.67 -15.32 -9.38
CA LEU A 18 2.51 -15.18 -10.58
C LEU A 18 1.67 -15.01 -11.85
N ARG A 19 0.67 -15.87 -12.05
CA ARG A 19 -0.24 -15.77 -13.22
C ARG A 19 -1.01 -14.45 -13.25
N ARG A 20 -1.36 -13.91 -12.09
CA ARG A 20 -2.05 -12.61 -11.99
C ARG A 20 -1.10 -11.43 -12.24
N LEU A 21 0.19 -11.56 -11.88
CA LEU A 21 1.23 -10.59 -12.27
C LEU A 21 1.44 -10.57 -13.79
N ASP A 22 1.43 -11.72 -14.45
CA ASP A 22 1.53 -11.77 -15.92
C ASP A 22 0.35 -11.07 -16.59
N ALA A 23 -0.86 -11.29 -16.07
CA ALA A 23 -2.06 -10.60 -16.55
C ALA A 23 -1.98 -9.07 -16.33
N LEU A 24 -1.48 -8.64 -15.16
CA LEU A 24 -1.28 -7.22 -14.87
C LEU A 24 -0.20 -6.61 -15.78
N ARG A 25 0.93 -7.29 -16.00
CA ARG A 25 1.98 -6.86 -16.93
C ARG A 25 1.38 -6.61 -18.31
N ALA A 26 0.62 -7.56 -18.84
CA ALA A 26 -0.01 -7.41 -20.15
C ALA A 26 -0.99 -6.21 -20.19
N LEU A 27 -1.65 -5.89 -19.08
CA LEU A 27 -2.50 -4.70 -18.97
C LEU A 27 -1.66 -3.42 -18.99
N LEU A 28 -0.60 -3.35 -18.20
CA LEU A 28 0.30 -2.19 -18.15
C LEU A 28 1.04 -1.96 -19.47
N GLU A 29 1.47 -3.02 -20.16
CA GLU A 29 2.06 -2.91 -21.50
C GLU A 29 1.14 -2.20 -22.51
N ARG A 30 -0.19 -2.37 -22.37
CA ARG A 30 -1.17 -1.72 -23.24
C ARG A 30 -1.59 -0.34 -22.75
N HIS A 31 -1.68 -0.14 -21.44
CA HIS A 31 -2.41 1.00 -20.85
C HIS A 31 -1.58 1.85 -19.88
N ALA A 32 -0.30 1.56 -19.62
CA ALA A 32 0.50 2.31 -18.65
C ALA A 32 0.53 3.83 -18.94
N HIS A 33 0.56 4.22 -20.20
CA HIS A 33 0.55 5.62 -20.64
C HIS A 33 -0.70 6.42 -20.21
N GLU A 34 -1.78 5.75 -19.80
CA GLU A 34 -3.02 6.36 -19.32
C GLU A 34 -3.37 5.94 -17.88
N VAL A 35 -2.46 5.25 -17.18
CA VAL A 35 -2.63 4.79 -15.79
C VAL A 35 -1.70 5.57 -14.88
N CYS A 36 -2.26 6.32 -13.92
CA CYS A 36 -1.44 7.08 -12.96
C CYS A 36 -1.00 6.26 -11.74
N ALA A 37 -1.84 5.32 -11.29
CA ALA A 37 -1.59 4.56 -10.08
C ALA A 37 -2.30 3.20 -10.07
N LEU A 38 -1.71 2.26 -9.33
CA LEU A 38 -2.32 1.01 -8.91
C LEU A 38 -2.54 1.05 -7.40
N ILE A 39 -3.76 0.69 -6.95
CA ILE A 39 -4.11 0.57 -5.53
C ILE A 39 -4.36 -0.88 -5.13
N ILE A 40 -3.90 -1.28 -3.94
CA ILE A 40 -4.06 -2.63 -3.42
C ILE A 40 -4.23 -2.63 -1.89
N GLU A 41 -5.04 -3.55 -1.35
CA GLU A 41 -5.01 -3.94 0.08
C GLU A 41 -3.93 -5.02 0.25
N PRO A 42 -2.81 -4.77 0.98
CA PRO A 42 -1.70 -5.73 1.06
C PRO A 42 -2.07 -7.03 1.79
N LEU A 43 -1.77 -8.16 1.16
CA LEU A 43 -2.02 -9.56 1.59
C LEU A 43 -3.47 -9.98 1.79
N VAL A 44 -4.33 -9.12 2.33
CA VAL A 44 -5.71 -9.44 2.72
C VAL A 44 -6.67 -8.37 2.23
N GLN A 45 -7.61 -8.76 1.37
CA GLN A 45 -8.73 -7.93 0.94
C GLN A 45 -9.88 -8.10 1.94
N CYS A 46 -9.94 -7.23 2.94
CA CYS A 46 -10.75 -7.46 4.14
C CYS A 46 -12.26 -7.42 3.83
N ALA A 47 -12.73 -6.31 3.26
CA ALA A 47 -14.15 -6.14 2.94
C ALA A 47 -14.61 -7.03 1.78
N GLY A 48 -13.68 -7.51 0.94
CA GLY A 48 -13.93 -8.48 -0.13
C GLY A 48 -14.19 -9.92 0.35
N GLY A 49 -14.25 -10.14 1.67
CA GLY A 49 -14.48 -11.46 2.28
C GLY A 49 -13.22 -12.08 2.86
N MET A 50 -12.32 -11.26 3.41
CA MET A 50 -11.01 -11.69 3.96
C MET A 50 -10.22 -12.55 2.95
N ARG A 51 -10.28 -12.16 1.67
CA ARG A 51 -9.58 -12.87 0.59
C ARG A 51 -8.08 -12.64 0.74
N MET A 52 -7.30 -13.71 0.73
CA MET A 52 -5.87 -13.65 0.96
C MET A 52 -5.12 -14.01 -0.31
N TYR A 53 -3.93 -13.46 -0.48
CA TYR A 53 -3.05 -13.78 -1.61
C TYR A 53 -1.60 -13.90 -1.18
N HIS A 54 -0.80 -14.58 -2.00
CA HIS A 54 0.59 -14.84 -1.67
C HIS A 54 1.44 -13.56 -1.72
N ALA A 55 2.32 -13.36 -0.73
CA ALA A 55 3.13 -12.15 -0.58
C ALA A 55 4.04 -11.84 -1.79
N ARG A 56 4.40 -12.85 -2.59
CA ARG A 56 5.13 -12.65 -3.86
C ARG A 56 4.42 -11.69 -4.82
N TYR A 57 3.10 -11.58 -4.76
CA TYR A 57 2.35 -10.61 -5.55
C TYR A 57 2.78 -9.16 -5.26
N LEU A 58 3.06 -8.82 -4.00
CA LEU A 58 3.48 -7.47 -3.59
C LEU A 58 4.82 -7.07 -4.23
N GLY A 59 5.81 -7.96 -4.18
CA GLY A 59 7.10 -7.72 -4.83
C GLY A 59 6.95 -7.53 -6.35
N GLY A 60 6.15 -8.37 -6.99
CA GLY A 60 5.86 -8.23 -8.43
C GLY A 60 5.11 -6.93 -8.77
N LEU A 61 4.15 -6.51 -7.94
CA LEU A 61 3.44 -5.24 -8.12
C LEU A 61 4.41 -4.06 -8.10
N ARG A 62 5.28 -3.99 -7.10
CA ARG A 62 6.27 -2.91 -6.98
C ARG A 62 7.17 -2.86 -8.21
N ALA A 63 7.73 -4.00 -8.61
CA ALA A 63 8.60 -4.09 -9.79
C ALA A 63 7.89 -3.66 -11.09
N LEU A 64 6.62 -4.04 -11.26
CA LEU A 64 5.82 -3.60 -12.42
C LEU A 64 5.52 -2.10 -12.37
N CYS A 65 5.15 -1.57 -11.21
CA CYS A 65 4.89 -0.15 -11.01
C CYS A 65 6.14 0.69 -11.36
N ASP A 66 7.33 0.25 -10.92
CA ASP A 66 8.60 0.88 -11.27
C ASP A 66 8.91 0.79 -12.77
N GLN A 67 8.70 -0.39 -13.38
CA GLN A 67 8.96 -0.61 -14.80
C GLN A 67 8.11 0.27 -15.72
N PHE A 68 6.85 0.50 -15.34
CA PHE A 68 5.85 1.16 -16.17
C PHE A 68 5.56 2.61 -15.77
N ASP A 69 6.32 3.17 -14.82
CA ASP A 69 6.13 4.54 -14.29
C ASP A 69 4.69 4.78 -13.77
N VAL A 70 4.21 3.83 -12.96
CA VAL A 70 2.89 3.88 -12.33
C VAL A 70 3.07 3.92 -10.82
N HIS A 71 2.37 4.82 -10.12
CA HIS A 71 2.46 4.88 -8.66
C HIS A 71 1.81 3.66 -8.00
N LEU A 72 2.44 3.12 -6.96
CA LEU A 72 1.84 2.09 -6.10
C LEU A 72 1.23 2.72 -4.86
N ILE A 73 -0.06 2.45 -4.62
CA ILE A 73 -0.78 2.83 -3.41
C ILE A 73 -1.08 1.56 -2.60
N ALA A 74 -0.53 1.48 -1.39
CA ALA A 74 -0.87 0.43 -0.43
C ALA A 74 -1.96 0.93 0.53
N ASP A 75 -3.13 0.31 0.47
CA ASP A 75 -4.19 0.51 1.45
C ASP A 75 -3.96 -0.41 2.66
N GLU A 76 -3.17 0.08 3.61
CA GLU A 76 -2.87 -0.56 4.88
C GLU A 76 -3.90 -0.20 5.97
N ILE A 77 -5.06 0.39 5.61
CA ILE A 77 -6.05 0.83 6.59
C ILE A 77 -6.51 -0.33 7.47
N ALA A 78 -6.79 -1.50 6.89
CA ALA A 78 -7.26 -2.67 7.64
C ALA A 78 -6.12 -3.54 8.18
N VAL A 79 -5.03 -3.64 7.42
CA VAL A 79 -3.96 -4.63 7.64
C VAL A 79 -2.74 -4.06 8.36
N GLY A 80 -2.59 -2.74 8.42
CA GLY A 80 -1.53 -2.09 9.16
C GLY A 80 -1.68 -2.22 10.68
N PHE A 81 -0.63 -1.82 11.39
CA PHE A 81 -0.51 -1.90 12.85
C PHE A 81 -0.67 -3.33 13.39
N GLY A 82 0.06 -4.28 12.81
CA GLY A 82 0.21 -5.62 13.40
C GLY A 82 -0.84 -6.65 12.97
N ARG A 83 -1.86 -6.29 12.17
CA ARG A 83 -3.00 -7.18 11.88
C ARG A 83 -2.58 -8.49 11.20
N THR A 84 -1.54 -8.45 10.37
CA THR A 84 -1.03 -9.59 9.60
C THR A 84 0.22 -10.24 10.22
N GLY A 85 0.66 -9.77 11.40
CA GLY A 85 1.83 -10.29 12.13
C GLY A 85 3.10 -9.44 12.02
N THR A 86 3.21 -8.60 10.99
CA THR A 86 4.21 -7.52 10.88
C THR A 86 3.55 -6.16 11.14
N LEU A 87 4.33 -5.09 11.37
CA LEU A 87 3.74 -3.77 11.63
C LEU A 87 2.93 -3.31 10.41
N PHE A 88 3.49 -3.46 9.22
CA PHE A 88 2.78 -3.30 7.95
C PHE A 88 2.86 -4.57 7.11
N ALA A 89 1.81 -4.89 6.37
CA ALA A 89 1.76 -6.06 5.51
C ALA A 89 2.76 -5.98 4.34
N CYS A 90 3.10 -4.78 3.87
CA CYS A 90 4.17 -4.53 2.89
C CYS A 90 5.53 -5.09 3.30
N GLU A 91 5.82 -5.25 4.60
CA GLU A 91 7.09 -5.81 5.10
C GLU A 91 7.26 -7.30 4.77
N GLN A 92 6.16 -8.02 4.52
CA GLN A 92 6.18 -9.46 4.25
C GLN A 92 6.46 -9.80 2.79
N ALA A 93 6.60 -8.80 1.92
CA ALA A 93 6.95 -9.03 0.53
C ALA A 93 8.35 -9.66 0.43
N PRO A 94 8.57 -10.65 -0.45
CA PRO A 94 9.89 -11.20 -0.66
C PRO A 94 10.82 -10.14 -1.29
N PRO A 95 12.16 -10.28 -1.14
CA PRO A 95 13.12 -9.40 -1.78
C PRO A 95 12.93 -9.31 -3.30
N LEU A 96 13.02 -8.09 -3.85
CA LEU A 96 12.87 -7.85 -5.29
C LEU A 96 14.03 -8.45 -6.12
N HIS A 97 15.23 -8.51 -5.53
CA HIS A 97 16.41 -9.18 -6.07
C HIS A 97 17.23 -9.78 -4.93
N ALA A 98 18.22 -10.63 -5.25
CA ALA A 98 18.96 -11.43 -4.27
C ALA A 98 19.69 -10.60 -3.18
N SER A 99 20.02 -9.35 -3.46
CA SER A 99 20.68 -8.42 -2.53
C SER A 99 19.74 -7.39 -1.89
N ALA A 100 18.45 -7.40 -2.22
CA ALA A 100 17.48 -6.49 -1.64
C ALA A 100 17.09 -6.95 -0.22
N ALA A 101 16.78 -6.00 0.65
CA ALA A 101 16.05 -6.31 1.88
C ALA A 101 14.64 -6.83 1.55
N PRO A 102 14.03 -7.67 2.41
CA PRO A 102 12.63 -8.01 2.29
C PRO A 102 11.74 -6.78 2.48
N GLY A 103 10.52 -6.87 1.96
CA GLY A 103 9.53 -5.81 1.99
C GLY A 103 9.51 -4.96 0.72
N ILE A 104 8.45 -4.16 0.59
CA ILE A 104 8.32 -3.12 -0.44
C ILE A 104 7.95 -1.79 0.20
N THR A 105 8.30 -0.69 -0.48
CA THR A 105 7.83 0.65 -0.14
C THR A 105 6.90 1.15 -1.26
N PRO A 106 5.62 1.43 -0.96
CA PRO A 106 4.70 2.02 -1.94
C PRO A 106 4.98 3.53 -2.11
N ASP A 107 4.50 4.11 -3.20
CA ASP A 107 4.57 5.55 -3.43
C ASP A 107 3.61 6.32 -2.51
N PHE A 108 2.49 5.68 -2.16
CA PHE A 108 1.55 6.14 -1.16
C PHE A 108 1.12 5.01 -0.23
N MET A 109 0.97 5.31 1.05
CA MET A 109 0.42 4.37 2.03
C MET A 109 -0.75 5.01 2.78
N CYS A 110 -1.92 4.37 2.73
CA CYS A 110 -3.11 4.81 3.44
C CYS A 110 -3.20 4.09 4.80
N LEU A 111 -3.32 4.85 5.88
CA LEU A 111 -3.41 4.35 7.25
C LEU A 111 -4.64 4.91 7.95
N SER A 112 -5.29 4.09 8.78
CA SER A 112 -6.36 4.51 9.70
C SER A 112 -6.58 3.36 10.71
N LYS A 113 -7.83 3.11 11.15
CA LYS A 113 -8.27 2.03 12.05
C LYS A 113 -7.29 1.74 13.21
N GLY A 114 -6.36 0.81 13.01
CA GLY A 114 -5.36 0.42 14.00
C GLY A 114 -4.46 1.58 14.47
N LEU A 115 -4.32 2.64 13.68
CA LEU A 115 -3.51 3.82 13.99
C LEU A 115 -3.82 4.42 15.36
N THR A 116 -5.09 4.47 15.74
CA THR A 116 -5.56 5.02 17.02
C THR A 116 -6.07 3.94 17.96
N GLY A 117 -5.86 2.66 17.63
CA GLY A 117 -6.43 1.54 18.37
C GLY A 117 -7.96 1.52 18.40
N GLY A 118 -8.63 2.26 17.50
CA GLY A 118 -10.08 2.44 17.48
C GLY A 118 -10.63 3.50 18.45
N PHE A 119 -9.78 4.27 19.13
CA PHE A 119 -10.23 5.25 20.13
C PHE A 119 -10.75 6.56 19.53
N MET A 120 -10.16 7.02 18.42
CA MET A 120 -10.47 8.30 17.79
C MET A 120 -10.38 8.20 16.25
N PRO A 121 -11.18 8.96 15.48
CA PRO A 121 -11.05 8.99 14.04
C PRO A 121 -9.75 9.70 13.63
N LEU A 122 -8.87 8.96 12.95
CA LEU A 122 -7.68 9.49 12.31
C LEU A 122 -7.36 8.66 11.07
N ALA A 123 -6.93 9.33 10.02
CA ALA A 123 -6.31 8.71 8.87
C ALA A 123 -5.05 9.48 8.49
N ALA A 124 -4.11 8.80 7.85
CA ALA A 124 -2.91 9.40 7.30
C ALA A 124 -2.65 8.82 5.90
N VAL A 125 -2.17 9.67 5.00
CA VAL A 125 -1.60 9.25 3.72
C VAL A 125 -0.13 9.62 3.77
N LEU A 126 0.73 8.61 3.74
CA LEU A 126 2.17 8.78 3.64
C LEU A 126 2.54 8.78 2.16
N THR A 127 3.59 9.51 1.79
CA THR A 127 4.09 9.54 0.42
C THR A 127 5.61 9.69 0.38
N THR A 128 6.21 9.47 -0.78
CA THR A 128 7.65 9.60 -1.00
C THR A 128 8.08 11.05 -1.17
N GLN A 129 9.37 11.32 -0.96
CA GLN A 129 9.95 12.65 -1.17
C GLN A 129 9.77 13.11 -2.62
N CYS A 130 9.92 12.21 -3.60
CA CYS A 130 9.74 12.52 -5.01
C CYS A 130 8.34 13.09 -5.31
N VAL A 131 7.29 12.48 -4.74
CA VAL A 131 5.92 12.98 -4.89
C VAL A 131 5.77 14.33 -4.18
N TYR A 132 6.27 14.47 -2.96
CA TYR A 132 6.21 15.74 -2.23
C TYR A 132 6.86 16.89 -3.02
N ASP A 133 8.04 16.65 -3.59
CA ASP A 133 8.81 17.63 -4.36
C ASP A 133 8.06 18.11 -5.62
N ALA A 134 7.15 17.31 -6.16
CA ALA A 134 6.30 17.72 -7.30
C ALA A 134 5.38 18.90 -6.94
N PHE A 135 4.99 19.03 -5.66
CA PHE A 135 4.14 20.11 -5.15
C PHE A 135 4.92 21.20 -4.41
N TYR A 136 6.18 20.95 -4.06
CA TYR A 136 7.02 21.89 -3.33
C TYR A 136 7.59 22.96 -4.27
N ALA A 137 6.99 24.15 -4.25
CA ALA A 137 7.43 25.28 -5.05
C ALA A 137 7.04 26.62 -4.40
N GLU A 138 7.64 27.69 -4.90
CA GLU A 138 7.22 29.06 -4.58
C GLU A 138 5.72 29.25 -4.84
N TYR A 139 5.06 30.05 -4.00
CA TYR A 139 3.60 30.24 -4.05
C TYR A 139 3.09 30.61 -5.46
N ASN A 140 3.81 31.49 -6.15
CA ASN A 140 3.44 31.99 -7.48
C ASN A 140 3.50 30.92 -8.58
N ALA A 141 4.12 29.76 -8.34
CA ALA A 141 4.17 28.66 -9.29
C ALA A 141 2.83 27.89 -9.36
N GLY A 142 1.91 28.08 -8.40
CA GLY A 142 0.58 27.45 -8.43
C GLY A 142 0.59 25.93 -8.30
N LYS A 143 1.68 25.33 -7.78
CA LYS A 143 1.86 23.88 -7.65
C LYS A 143 1.37 23.29 -6.33
N ALA A 144 0.86 24.11 -5.42
CA ALA A 144 0.45 23.63 -4.10
C ALA A 144 -0.67 22.57 -4.21
N PHE A 145 -0.57 21.50 -3.42
CA PHE A 145 -1.66 20.55 -3.25
C PHE A 145 -2.75 21.17 -2.36
N LEU A 146 -3.77 21.77 -2.97
CA LEU A 146 -4.83 22.50 -2.28
C LEU A 146 -5.89 21.54 -1.72
N HIS A 147 -5.52 20.83 -0.64
CA HIS A 147 -6.40 19.90 0.05
C HIS A 147 -6.22 20.00 1.55
N SER A 148 -7.30 20.26 2.28
CA SER A 148 -7.33 20.23 3.74
C SER A 148 -8.76 20.10 4.24
N HIS A 149 -8.92 19.73 5.51
CA HIS A 149 -10.20 19.61 6.20
C HIS A 149 -10.08 20.29 7.56
N SER A 150 -11.18 20.77 8.14
CA SER A 150 -11.16 21.53 9.41
C SER A 150 -10.52 20.79 10.58
N TYR A 151 -10.54 19.45 10.55
CA TYR A 151 -9.97 18.58 11.59
C TYR A 151 -8.69 17.86 11.15
N ALA A 152 -8.07 18.25 10.02
CA ALA A 152 -6.78 17.73 9.62
C ALA A 152 -5.75 17.96 10.74
N GLY A 153 -5.07 16.90 11.18
CA GLY A 153 -4.13 16.97 12.31
C GLY A 153 -4.78 17.22 13.68
N ASN A 154 -6.01 16.75 13.91
CA ASN A 154 -6.69 16.90 15.21
C ASN A 154 -5.80 16.43 16.39
N PRO A 155 -5.45 17.32 17.35
CA PRO A 155 -4.50 16.99 18.41
C PRO A 155 -4.92 15.81 19.31
N LEU A 156 -6.22 15.64 19.57
CA LEU A 156 -6.71 14.53 20.40
C LEU A 156 -6.57 13.18 19.69
N ALA A 157 -6.91 13.14 18.40
CA ALA A 157 -6.73 11.96 17.57
C ALA A 157 -5.23 11.61 17.41
N CYS A 158 -4.37 12.61 17.20
CA CYS A 158 -2.92 12.42 17.17
C CYS A 158 -2.37 11.90 18.50
N ARG A 159 -2.87 12.40 19.66
CA ARG A 159 -2.46 11.89 20.97
C ARG A 159 -2.88 10.43 21.18
N ALA A 160 -4.09 10.06 20.76
CA ALA A 160 -4.54 8.67 20.79
C ALA A 160 -3.66 7.77 19.91
N ALA A 161 -3.26 8.25 18.72
CA ALA A 161 -2.35 7.53 17.85
C ALA A 161 -0.96 7.32 18.48
N LEU A 162 -0.35 8.38 19.02
CA LEU A 162 0.95 8.27 19.71
C LEU A 162 0.89 7.27 20.87
N ALA A 163 -0.14 7.35 21.71
CA ALA A 163 -0.33 6.40 22.81
C ALA A 163 -0.54 4.95 22.32
N THR A 164 -1.15 4.76 21.14
CA THR A 164 -1.27 3.45 20.49
C THR A 164 0.09 2.94 20.03
N LEU A 165 0.87 3.79 19.36
CA LEU A 165 2.20 3.44 18.84
C LEU A 165 3.19 3.11 19.96
N ASP A 166 3.14 3.81 21.10
CA ASP A 166 3.97 3.53 22.28
C ASP A 166 3.78 2.09 22.83
N ILE A 167 2.68 1.41 22.47
CA ILE A 167 2.41 0.01 22.86
C ILE A 167 3.17 -0.98 21.95
N PHE A 168 3.38 -0.64 20.68
CA PHE A 168 4.18 -1.42 19.74
C PHE A 168 5.66 -1.18 20.06
N ARG A 169 6.22 -1.97 20.98
CA ARG A 169 7.63 -1.90 21.39
C ARG A 169 8.56 -2.58 20.41
#